data_AF-A0A3N5M459-F1
#
_entry.id   AF-A0A3N5M459-F1
#
_cell.length_a   1.000
_cell.length_b   1.000
_cell.length_c   1.000
_cell.angle_alpha   90.00
_cell.angle_beta   90.00
_cell.angle_gamma   90.00
#
_symmetry.space_group_name_H-M   'P 1'
#
loop_
_entity.id
_entity.type
_entity.pdbx_description
1 polymer ?
#
loop_
_entity_poly.entity_id
_entity_poly.type
_entity_poly.pdbx_seq_one_letter_code
_entity_poly.pdbx_strand_id
1 'polypeptide(L)'
;MFCPQCGYKNDDGAAFCARCAASLIATPDDAQTTVSYPPPSDECADADAEQRPVKGAALVVRCGGGRAGEYYALDDEHQRLTLGRHPEADIFLDDVTVSRHHAVVEQEGRRYVISDEGSLNGTYVNR
;
A
#
# COMPACT_ATOMS: atom_id res chain seq x y z
N MET A 1 17.71 -3.13 36.80
CA MET A 1 18.73 -2.94 35.75
C MET A 1 18.63 -1.55 35.11
N PHE A 2 19.70 -0.94 34.60
CA PHE A 2 19.66 0.38 33.96
C PHE A 2 19.74 0.28 32.43
N CYS A 3 18.94 1.08 31.73
CA CYS A 3 18.96 1.11 30.27
C CYS A 3 20.24 1.77 29.74
N PRO A 4 21.01 1.11 28.84
CA PRO A 4 22.23 1.69 28.28
C PRO A 4 21.96 2.85 27.32
N GLN A 5 20.74 2.97 26.79
CA GLN A 5 20.39 4.01 25.81
C GLN A 5 19.84 5.30 26.46
N CYS A 6 19.06 5.20 27.55
CA CYS A 6 18.42 6.37 28.17
C CYS A 6 18.66 6.51 29.68
N GLY A 7 19.37 5.57 30.31
CA GLY A 7 19.68 5.61 31.75
C GLY A 7 18.51 5.33 32.69
N TYR A 8 17.31 5.03 32.18
CA TYR A 8 16.15 4.74 33.02
C TYR A 8 16.33 3.41 33.80
N LYS A 9 15.89 3.39 35.06
CA LYS A 9 15.93 2.21 35.92
C LYS A 9 14.70 1.33 35.64
N ASN A 10 14.94 0.12 35.15
CA ASN A 10 13.92 -0.89 34.89
C ASN A 10 14.04 -2.01 35.94
N ASP A 11 12.95 -2.77 36.09
CA ASP A 11 12.94 -3.97 36.93
C ASP A 11 13.95 -5.01 36.43
N ASP A 12 14.48 -5.82 37.34
CA ASP A 12 15.61 -6.72 37.04
C ASP A 12 15.30 -7.87 36.07
N GLY A 13 14.03 -8.06 35.69
CA GLY A 13 13.57 -9.00 34.65
C GLY A 13 12.98 -8.35 33.40
N ALA A 14 13.11 -7.03 33.25
CA ALA A 14 12.54 -6.32 32.09
C ALA A 14 13.32 -6.61 30.81
N ALA A 15 12.66 -7.16 29.80
CA ALA A 15 13.27 -7.41 28.49
C ALA A 15 13.53 -6.11 27.69
N PHE A 16 12.68 -5.10 27.91
CA PHE A 16 12.70 -3.81 27.22
C PHE A 16 12.57 -2.65 28.21
N CYS A 17 13.12 -1.50 27.84
CA CYS A 17 13.02 -0.31 28.67
C CYS A 17 11.60 0.29 28.63
N ALA A 18 10.97 0.47 29.80
CA ALA A 18 9.64 1.05 29.91
C ALA A 18 9.53 2.52 29.47
N ARG A 19 10.67 3.19 29.23
CA ARG A 19 10.71 4.61 28.85
C ARG A 19 11.04 4.83 27.38
N CYS A 20 12.01 4.11 26.84
CA CYS A 20 12.47 4.31 25.46
C CYS A 20 12.38 3.06 24.58
N ALA A 21 11.79 1.97 25.10
CA ALA A 21 11.62 0.67 24.43
C ALA A 21 12.92 -0.04 24.01
N ALA A 22 14.09 0.47 24.38
CA ALA A 22 15.37 -0.18 24.08
C ALA A 22 15.45 -1.58 24.68
N SER A 23 16.00 -2.54 23.93
CA SER A 23 16.29 -3.87 24.46
C SER A 23 17.31 -3.80 25.61
N LEU A 24 17.02 -4.52 26.69
CA LEU A 24 17.88 -4.61 27.87
C LEU A 24 18.57 -5.96 28.00
N ILE A 25 18.21 -6.93 27.16
CA ILE A 25 18.81 -8.26 27.11
C ILE A 25 19.94 -8.19 26.08
N ALA A 26 21.18 -8.25 26.56
CA ALA A 26 22.34 -8.44 25.72
C ALA A 26 22.67 -9.94 25.64
N THR A 27 22.45 -10.55 24.49
CA THR A 27 23.12 -11.80 24.12
C THR A 27 23.87 -11.57 22.81
N PRO A 28 25.19 -11.76 22.77
CA PRO A 28 25.87 -11.98 21.51
C PRO A 28 25.47 -13.38 21.01
N ASP A 29 25.25 -13.47 19.70
CA ASP A 29 25.17 -14.67 18.85
C ASP A 29 23.83 -14.87 18.13
N ASP A 30 23.99 -15.06 16.83
CA ASP A 30 23.01 -15.17 15.77
C ASP A 30 22.04 -16.33 15.99
N ALA A 31 20.77 -16.02 16.23
CA ALA A 31 19.66 -16.89 15.84
C ALA A 31 18.38 -16.07 15.71
N GLN A 32 18.24 -15.47 14.53
CA GLN A 32 17.03 -14.81 14.05
C GLN A 32 15.79 -15.71 14.26
N THR A 33 14.93 -15.38 15.22
CA THR A 33 13.55 -15.91 15.28
C THR A 33 12.49 -14.84 15.36
N THR A 34 12.89 -13.57 15.41
CA THR A 34 11.96 -12.43 15.31
C THR A 34 12.54 -11.42 14.35
N VAL A 35 12.06 -11.49 13.11
CA VAL A 35 12.22 -10.40 12.15
C VAL A 35 11.16 -9.37 12.53
N SER A 36 11.58 -8.18 12.95
CA SER A 36 10.68 -7.03 12.94
C SER A 36 10.31 -6.79 11.48
N TYR A 37 9.04 -6.97 11.13
CA TYR A 37 8.51 -6.50 9.86
C TYR A 37 8.41 -4.99 9.99
N PRO A 38 9.29 -4.18 9.36
CA PRO A 38 8.93 -2.79 9.16
C PRO A 38 7.62 -2.82 8.37
N PRO A 39 6.57 -2.04 8.76
CA PRO A 39 5.47 -1.84 7.84
C PRO A 39 6.09 -1.46 6.49
N PRO A 40 5.60 -1.99 5.34
CA PRO A 40 6.05 -1.47 4.05
C PRO A 40 5.93 0.02 4.19
N SER A 41 7.05 0.74 4.00
CA SER A 41 6.99 2.17 4.17
C SER A 41 5.84 2.64 3.28
N ASP A 42 4.91 3.42 3.83
CA ASP A 42 3.94 4.20 3.04
C ASP A 42 4.66 5.26 2.18
N GLU A 43 5.93 5.01 1.85
CA GLU A 43 6.62 5.64 0.76
C GLU A 43 5.97 5.06 -0.48
N CYS A 44 5.19 5.92 -1.11
CA CYS A 44 4.88 5.80 -2.51
C CYS A 44 6.20 5.60 -3.23
N ALA A 45 6.59 4.35 -3.42
CA ALA A 45 7.73 4.04 -4.24
C ALA A 45 7.41 4.71 -5.58
N ASP A 46 8.24 5.66 -5.98
CA ASP A 46 8.48 5.91 -7.39
C ASP A 46 9.05 4.60 -7.95
N ALA A 47 8.18 3.60 -8.04
CA ALA A 47 8.37 2.48 -8.91
C ALA A 47 8.34 3.15 -10.27
N ASP A 48 9.54 3.46 -10.80
CA ASP A 48 9.75 3.57 -12.22
C ASP A 48 9.02 2.38 -12.82
N ALA A 49 7.82 2.66 -13.32
CA ALA A 49 6.98 1.67 -13.92
C ALA A 49 7.75 1.29 -15.17
N GLU A 50 8.53 0.22 -15.11
CA GLU A 50 9.14 -0.38 -16.28
C GLU A 50 8.00 -0.54 -17.29
N GLN A 51 7.98 0.36 -18.28
CA GLN A 51 6.86 0.49 -19.19
C GLN A 51 6.84 -0.75 -20.06
N ARG A 52 6.08 -1.77 -19.62
CA ARG A 52 5.64 -2.83 -20.52
C ARG A 52 4.89 -2.15 -21.66
N PRO A 53 5.24 -2.41 -22.94
CA PRO A 53 4.59 -1.75 -24.06
C PRO A 53 3.16 -2.30 -24.19
N VAL A 54 2.23 -1.65 -23.50
CA VAL A 54 0.80 -1.78 -23.78
C VAL A 54 0.51 -1.00 -25.06
N LYS A 55 -0.16 -1.64 -26.01
CA LYS A 55 -0.77 -0.92 -27.13
C LYS A 55 -1.98 -0.18 -26.59
N GLY A 56 -1.82 1.10 -26.25
CA GLY A 56 -2.91 1.94 -25.74
C GLY A 56 -2.64 2.48 -24.33
N ALA A 57 -3.70 2.79 -23.59
CA ALA A 57 -3.61 3.27 -22.22
C ALA A 57 -3.61 2.10 -21.22
N ALA A 58 -3.07 2.35 -20.03
CA ALA A 58 -3.16 1.41 -18.92
C ALA A 58 -3.27 2.15 -17.59
N LEU A 59 -3.97 1.53 -16.64
CA LEU A 59 -3.99 1.93 -15.25
C LEU A 59 -2.87 1.20 -14.51
N VAL A 60 -2.12 1.92 -13.68
CA VAL A 60 -1.00 1.37 -12.92
C VAL A 60 -1.25 1.60 -11.44
N VAL A 61 -1.22 0.52 -10.66
CA VAL A 61 -1.28 0.61 -9.20
C VAL A 61 0.07 1.10 -8.72
N ARG A 62 0.11 2.31 -8.17
CA ARG A 62 1.35 2.89 -7.63
C ARG A 62 1.59 2.51 -6.19
N CYS A 63 0.54 2.48 -5.38
CA CYS A 63 0.61 2.30 -3.94
C CYS A 63 -0.63 1.59 -3.41
N GLY A 64 -0.52 1.02 -2.20
CA GLY A 64 -1.62 0.35 -1.50
C GLY A 64 -1.62 -1.18 -1.68
N GLY A 65 -1.94 -1.89 -0.60
CA GLY A 65 -2.19 -3.34 -0.60
C GLY A 65 -1.04 -4.25 -1.06
N GLY A 66 0.20 -3.75 -1.12
CA GLY A 66 1.36 -4.53 -1.60
C GLY A 66 1.36 -4.83 -3.10
N ARG A 67 0.54 -4.12 -3.88
CA ARG A 67 0.31 -4.36 -5.32
C ARG A 67 0.89 -3.28 -6.23
N ALA A 68 1.85 -2.51 -5.70
CA ALA A 68 2.58 -1.53 -6.46
C ALA A 68 3.23 -2.18 -7.69
N GLY A 69 3.03 -1.58 -8.86
CA GLY A 69 3.50 -2.12 -10.14
C GLY A 69 2.54 -3.10 -10.82
N GLU A 70 1.31 -3.27 -10.35
CA GLU A 70 0.29 -3.98 -11.13
C GLU A 70 -0.28 -3.07 -12.25
N TYR A 71 -0.57 -3.65 -13.42
CA TYR A 71 -1.01 -2.93 -14.62
C TYR A 71 -2.30 -3.53 -15.19
N TYR A 72 -3.25 -2.67 -15.54
CA TYR A 72 -4.49 -3.04 -16.23
C TYR A 72 -4.56 -2.33 -17.58
N ALA A 73 -4.60 -3.09 -18.66
CA ALA A 73 -4.72 -2.54 -20.00
C ALA A 73 -6.14 -2.01 -20.23
N LEU A 74 -6.23 -0.84 -20.87
CA LEU A 74 -7.47 -0.28 -21.38
C LEU A 74 -7.49 -0.48 -22.90
N ASP A 75 -7.91 -1.67 -23.32
CA ASP A 75 -8.05 -2.06 -24.72
C ASP A 75 -9.52 -2.12 -25.15
N ASP A 76 -9.76 -2.47 -26.42
CA ASP A 76 -11.11 -2.57 -26.98
C ASP A 76 -11.97 -3.66 -26.32
N GLU A 77 -11.36 -4.61 -25.59
CA GLU A 77 -12.08 -5.63 -24.82
C GLU A 77 -12.49 -5.10 -23.43
N HIS A 78 -11.74 -4.15 -22.88
CA HIS A 78 -11.94 -3.54 -21.56
C HIS A 78 -12.34 -2.06 -21.65
N GLN A 79 -13.36 -1.76 -22.44
CA GLN A 79 -13.88 -0.40 -22.63
C GLN A 79 -14.45 0.23 -21.35
N ARG A 80 -14.77 -0.59 -20.34
CA ARG A 80 -15.28 -0.16 -19.04
C ARG A 80 -14.62 -1.01 -17.95
N LEU A 81 -13.96 -0.35 -17.02
CA LEU A 81 -13.34 -0.97 -15.85
C LEU A 81 -13.90 -0.37 -14.57
N THR A 82 -14.36 -1.22 -13.68
CA THR A 82 -14.85 -0.87 -12.36
C THR A 82 -13.73 -0.94 -11.33
N LEU A 83 -13.64 0.08 -10.47
CA LEU A 83 -12.67 0.21 -9.39
C LEU A 83 -13.39 0.16 -8.05
N GLY A 84 -12.90 -0.66 -7.12
CA GLY A 84 -13.42 -0.64 -5.75
C GLY A 84 -12.98 -1.84 -4.91
N ARG A 85 -13.40 -1.85 -3.64
CA ARG A 85 -13.11 -2.97 -2.71
C ARG A 85 -14.13 -4.10 -2.77
N HIS A 86 -15.03 -4.13 -3.74
CA HIS A 86 -15.90 -5.28 -3.93
C HIS A 86 -15.17 -6.36 -4.73
N PRO A 87 -15.24 -7.65 -4.35
CA PRO A 87 -14.57 -8.73 -5.10
C PRO A 87 -15.01 -8.86 -6.57
N GLU A 88 -16.14 -8.28 -6.94
CA GLU A 88 -16.65 -8.26 -8.32
C GLU A 88 -16.15 -7.05 -9.14
N ALA A 89 -15.37 -6.15 -8.56
CA ALA A 89 -14.76 -5.06 -9.31
C ALA A 89 -13.64 -5.59 -10.21
N ASP A 90 -13.57 -5.07 -11.45
CA ASP A 90 -12.52 -5.45 -12.41
C ASP A 90 -11.12 -5.16 -11.85
N ILE A 91 -10.99 -4.00 -11.20
CA ILE A 91 -9.84 -3.61 -10.40
C ILE A 91 -10.27 -3.60 -8.95
N PHE A 92 -10.14 -4.78 -8.32
CA PHE A 92 -10.33 -4.94 -6.89
C PHE A 92 -9.22 -4.19 -6.13
N LEU A 93 -9.57 -3.37 -5.15
CA LEU A 93 -8.64 -2.64 -4.28
C LEU A 93 -8.94 -2.99 -2.82
N ASP A 94 -8.07 -3.76 -2.17
CA ASP A 94 -8.23 -4.20 -0.78
C ASP A 94 -7.78 -3.12 0.22
N ASP A 95 -8.49 -1.99 0.20
CA ASP A 95 -8.25 -0.87 1.10
C ASP A 95 -9.57 -0.43 1.74
N VAL A 96 -9.56 -0.25 3.07
CA VAL A 96 -10.74 0.15 3.84
C VAL A 96 -11.21 1.57 3.49
N THR A 97 -10.32 2.41 2.99
CA THR A 97 -10.61 3.77 2.51
C THR A 97 -11.28 3.76 1.12
N VAL A 98 -11.23 2.64 0.40
CA VAL A 98 -11.89 2.51 -0.91
C VAL A 98 -13.33 2.05 -0.71
N SER A 99 -14.24 2.60 -1.53
CA SER A 99 -15.65 2.20 -1.52
C SER A 99 -15.81 0.86 -2.24
N ARG A 100 -16.86 0.09 -1.93
CA ARG A 100 -17.12 -1.18 -2.63
C ARG A 100 -17.23 -0.99 -4.14
N HIS A 101 -18.04 -0.01 -4.55
CA HIS A 101 -18.03 0.56 -5.89
C HIS A 101 -17.52 1.99 -5.71
N HIS A 102 -16.32 2.29 -6.21
CA HIS A 102 -15.64 3.56 -5.93
C HIS A 102 -15.65 4.46 -7.15
N ALA A 103 -15.15 3.95 -8.27
CA ALA A 103 -15.09 4.69 -9.52
C ALA A 103 -15.20 3.73 -10.71
N VAL A 104 -15.45 4.29 -11.87
CA VAL A 104 -15.45 3.58 -13.15
C VAL A 104 -14.59 4.36 -14.12
N VAL A 105 -13.78 3.64 -14.89
CA VAL A 105 -13.06 4.19 -16.04
C VAL A 105 -13.68 3.65 -17.31
N GLU A 106 -14.09 4.55 -18.19
CA GLU A 106 -14.72 4.22 -19.47
C GLU A 106 -13.95 4.85 -20.63
N GLN A 107 -13.88 4.12 -21.75
CA GLN A 107 -13.35 4.62 -23.01
C GLN A 107 -14.46 5.30 -23.80
N GLU A 108 -14.36 6.62 -23.95
CA GLU A 108 -15.23 7.42 -24.81
C GLU A 108 -14.49 7.77 -26.11
N GLY A 109 -14.59 6.85 -27.09
CA GLY A 109 -13.94 6.98 -28.38
C GLY A 109 -12.41 6.91 -28.27
N ARG A 110 -11.74 8.08 -28.35
CA ARG A 110 -10.27 8.19 -28.21
C ARG A 110 -9.83 8.70 -26.83
N ARG A 111 -10.76 8.87 -25.90
CA ARG A 111 -10.52 9.43 -24.57
C ARG A 111 -10.89 8.40 -23.53
N TYR A 112 -10.32 8.56 -22.34
CA TYR A 112 -10.74 7.81 -21.16
C TYR A 112 -11.31 8.80 -20.14
N VAL A 113 -12.43 8.44 -19.54
CA VAL A 113 -13.14 9.22 -18.54
C VAL A 113 -13.19 8.40 -17.27
N ILE A 114 -12.83 9.03 -16.15
CA ILE A 114 -13.03 8.46 -14.82
C ILE A 114 -14.23 9.15 -14.16
N SER A 115 -15.15 8.34 -13.66
CA SER A 115 -16.37 8.77 -12.97
C SER A 115 -16.36 8.20 -11.55
N ASP A 116 -16.52 9.06 -10.55
CA ASP A 116 -16.70 8.65 -9.16
C ASP A 116 -18.16 8.18 -8.95
N GLU A 117 -18.34 7.00 -8.38
CA GLU A 117 -19.65 6.36 -8.16
C GLU A 117 -20.23 6.69 -6.77
N GLY A 118 -19.97 7.90 -6.27
CA GLY A 118 -20.40 8.33 -4.93
C GLY A 118 -19.54 7.70 -3.84
N SER A 119 -18.22 7.69 -4.05
CA SER A 119 -17.29 7.15 -3.08
C SER A 119 -17.25 7.98 -1.79
N LEU A 120 -16.93 7.34 -0.66
CA LEU A 120 -16.92 8.03 0.63
C LEU A 120 -15.78 9.05 0.75
N ASN A 121 -14.61 8.71 0.22
CA ASN A 121 -13.39 9.52 0.33
C ASN A 121 -13.10 10.37 -0.92
N GLY A 122 -13.88 10.17 -1.99
CA GLY A 122 -13.75 10.87 -3.27
C GLY A 122 -12.65 10.30 -4.17
N THR A 123 -12.75 10.62 -5.46
CA THR A 123 -11.74 10.37 -6.49
C THR A 123 -10.99 11.67 -6.82
N TYR A 124 -9.66 11.63 -6.83
CA TYR A 124 -8.81 12.81 -7.08
C TYR A 124 -7.98 12.61 -8.36
N VAL A 125 -7.87 13.67 -9.17
CA VAL A 125 -7.10 13.67 -10.42
C VAL A 125 -6.09 14.81 -10.38
N ASN A 126 -4.82 14.50 -10.66
CA ASN A 126 -3.69 15.46 -10.70
C ASN A 126 -3.53 16.27 -9.40
N ARG A 127 -3.45 15.57 -8.27
CA ARG A 127 -3.19 16.17 -6.96
C ARG A 127 -1.76 15.93 -6.51
#